data_AF-A0A966N9E7-F1
#
_entry.id   AF-A0A966N9E7-F1
#
_cell.length_a   1.000
_cell.length_b   1.000
_cell.length_c   1.000
_cell.angle_alpha   90.00
_cell.angle_beta   90.00
_cell.angle_gamma   90.00
#
_symmetry.space_group_name_H-M   'P 1'
#
loop_
_entity.id
_entity.type
_entity.pdbx_description
1 polymer ?
#
loop_
_entity_poly.entity_id
_entity_poly.type
_entity_poly.pdbx_seq_one_letter_code
_entity_poly.pdbx_strand_id
1 'polypeptide(L)' 'IRAQSRLLKLGKSLVVGEVFIYSGSDPDPIAHATATYSIPPKS' A
#
# COMPACT_ATOMS: atom_id res chain seq x y z
N ILE A 1 -9.11 13.26 -4.05
CA ILE A 1 -7.94 12.56 -3.49
C ILE A 1 -7.90 11.17 -4.12
N ARG A 2 -6.80 10.79 -4.75
CA ARG A 2 -6.61 9.47 -5.36
C ARG A 2 -5.49 8.75 -4.62
N ALA A 3 -5.61 7.44 -4.43
CA ALA A 3 -4.55 6.62 -3.88
C ALA A 3 -4.20 5.51 -4.87
N GLN A 4 -2.91 5.28 -5.09
CA GLN A 4 -2.41 4.19 -5.89
C GLN A 4 -1.53 3.31 -5.01
N SER A 5 -1.93 2.05 -4.84
CA SER A 5 -1.20 1.10 -4.00
C SER A 5 -0.54 0.01 -4.83
N ARG A 6 0.58 -0.50 -4.34
CA ARG A 6 1.30 -1.63 -4.92
C ARG A 6 1.79 -2.56 -3.82
N LEU A 7 1.68 -3.86 -4.07
CA LEU A 7 2.29 -4.87 -3.21
C LEU A 7 3.79 -4.96 -3.50
N LEU A 8 4.58 -4.84 -2.42
CA LEU A 8 6.02 -5.05 -2.44
C LEU A 8 6.35 -6.50 -2.10
N LYS A 9 5.61 -7.08 -1.14
CA LYS A 9 5.79 -8.47 -0.71
C LYS A 9 4.44 -9.09 -0.34
N LEU A 10 4.16 -10.27 -0.89
CA LEU A 10 3.04 -11.11 -0.51
C LEU A 10 3.57 -12.44 0.02
N GLY A 11 3.73 -12.53 1.34
CA GLY A 11 4.14 -13.75 2.03
C GLY A 11 2.97 -14.56 2.55
N LYS A 12 3.27 -15.70 3.21
CA LYS A 12 2.24 -16.53 3.87
C LYS A 12 1.65 -15.88 5.12
N SER A 13 2.48 -15.16 5.89
CA SER A 13 2.12 -14.55 7.18
C SER A 13 2.24 -13.03 7.20
N LEU A 14 2.81 -12.41 6.16
CA LEU A 14 3.06 -10.97 6.12
C LEU A 14 2.90 -10.42 4.70
N VAL A 15 2.12 -9.35 4.58
CA VAL A 15 2.04 -8.50 3.40
C VAL A 15 2.77 -7.20 3.66
N VAL A 16 3.51 -6.71 2.67
CA VAL A 16 4.09 -5.37 2.65
C VAL A 16 3.64 -4.68 1.37
N GLY A 17 3.10 -3.48 1.51
CA GLY A 17 2.68 -2.66 0.39
C GLY A 17 3.06 -1.20 0.59
N GLU A 18 3.05 -0.47 -0.51
CA GLU A 18 3.21 0.97 -0.52
C GLU A 18 1.99 1.64 -1.16
N VAL A 19 1.76 2.90 -0.80
CA VAL A 19 0.66 3.72 -1.29
C VAL A 19 1.17 5.12 -1.59
N PHE A 20 0.94 5.58 -2.80
CA PHE A 20 1.10 6.98 -3.20
C PHE A 20 -0.25 7.68 -3.18
N ILE A 21 -0.30 8.85 -2.55
CA ILE A 21 -1.50 9.67 -2.42
C ILE A 21 -1.34 10.90 -3.32
N TYR A 22 -2.36 11.19 -4.12
CA TYR A 22 -2.39 12.28 -5.09
C TYR A 22 -3.54 13.24 -4.79
N SER A 23 -3.30 14.53 -5.04
CA SER A 23 -4.31 15.58 -4.91
C SER A 23 -4.96 15.86 -6.26
N GLY A 24 -6.30 15.86 -6.28
CA GLY A 24 -7.06 16.19 -7.49
C GLY A 24 -6.61 15.43 -8.74
N SER A 25 -6.31 16.17 -9.81
CA SER A 25 -5.79 15.69 -11.10
C SER A 25 -4.28 15.87 -11.24
N ASP A 26 -3.59 16.30 -10.18
CA ASP A 26 -2.15 16.49 -10.20
C ASP A 26 -1.45 15.12 -10.32
N PRO A 27 -0.55 14.92 -11.30
CA PRO A 27 0.21 13.68 -11.43
C PRO A 27 1.24 13.48 -10.32
N ASP A 28 1.64 14.51 -9.59
CA ASP A 28 2.66 14.39 -8.55
C ASP A 28 2.06 13.94 -7.21
N PRO A 29 2.68 12.95 -6.53
CA PRO A 29 2.18 12.47 -5.26
C PRO A 29 2.46 13.48 -4.14
N ILE A 30 1.44 13.74 -3.33
CA ILE A 30 1.52 14.62 -2.16
C ILE A 30 1.97 13.88 -0.89
N ALA A 31 1.84 12.55 -0.87
CA ALA A 31 2.32 11.72 0.23
C ALA A 31 2.62 10.29 -0.23
N HIS A 32 3.51 9.62 0.52
CA HIS A 32 3.84 8.21 0.38
C HIS A 32 3.76 7.53 1.74
N ALA A 33 3.20 6.31 1.75
CA ALA A 33 3.08 5.51 2.95
C ALA A 33 3.41 4.05 2.66
N THR A 34 4.07 3.40 3.61
CA THR A 34 4.30 1.95 3.61
C THR A 34 3.44 1.30 4.68
N ALA A 35 2.79 0.20 4.34
CA ALA A 35 1.95 -0.55 5.27
C ALA A 35 2.37 -2.03 5.31
N THR A 36 2.29 -2.60 6.50
CA THR A 36 2.51 -4.02 6.74
C THR A 36 1.28 -4.64 7.38
N TYR A 37 0.85 -5.79 6.90
CA TYR A 37 -0.30 -6.51 7.43
C TYR A 37 0.09 -7.96 7.75
N SER A 38 -0.21 -8.40 8.98
CA SER A 38 -0.02 -9.78 9.41
C SER A 38 -1.18 -10.64 8.91
N ILE A 39 -0.89 -11.67 8.11
CA ILE A 39 -1.89 -12.63 7.63
C ILE A 39 -2.08 -13.71 8.69
N PRO A 40 -3.31 -13.89 9.22
CA PRO A 40 -3.60 -14.98 10.15
C PRO A 40 -3.43 -16.36 9.49
N PRO A 41 -3.01 -17.39 10.25
CA PRO A 41 -3.00 -18.76 9.74
C PRO A 41 -4.42 -19.22 9.41
N LYS A 42 -4.56 -20.05 8.38
CA LYS A 42 -5.85 -20.73 8.11
C LYS A 42 -6.10 -21.72 9.24
N SER A 43 -7.30 -21.67 9.82
CA SER A 43 -7.81 -22.65 10.79
C SER A 43 -7.81 -24.06 10.21
#